data_AF-A0A966K6Z2-F1
#
_entry.id   AF-A0A966K6Z2-F1
#
_cell.length_a   1.000
_cell.length_b   1.000
_cell.length_c   1.000
_cell.angle_alpha   90.00
_cell.angle_beta   90.00
_cell.angle_gamma   90.00
#
_symmetry.space_group_name_H-M   'P 1'
#
loop_
_entity.id
_entity.type
_entity.pdbx_description
1 polymer ?
#
loop_
_entity_poly.entity_id
_entity_poly.type
_entity_poly.pdbx_seq_one_letter_code
_entity_poly.pdbx_strand_id
1 'polypeptide(L)'
;LVGINLLRGKAILYADKMTGSMERAIAETNRRRSIQEKYNHENKITPQSINTKVKDIMEGARVVKGKAKIKKEDIEKSLPFKIKEDSVEGLSESIEKIENQMYAYAKEMEFEKAAQCRDKMKSLKRKLIDL
;
A
#
# COMPACT_ATOMS: atom_id res chain seq x y z
N LEU A 1 -2.59 -5.11 14.28
CA LEU A 1 -3.10 -6.46 13.97
C LEU A 1 -2.13 -7.10 12.99
N VAL A 2 -1.31 -8.01 13.49
CA VAL A 2 -0.05 -8.47 12.86
C VAL A 2 -0.37 -9.46 11.75
N GLY A 3 -0.20 -9.04 10.49
CA GLY A 3 -0.28 -9.91 9.33
C GLY A 3 1.06 -10.59 9.09
N ILE A 4 1.17 -11.89 9.39
CA ILE A 4 2.31 -12.71 8.97
C ILE A 4 1.89 -13.51 7.74
N ASN A 5 2.51 -13.19 6.60
CA ASN A 5 2.35 -13.87 5.33
C ASN A 5 3.23 -15.14 5.34
N LEU A 6 2.67 -16.34 5.58
CA LEU A 6 3.44 -17.54 5.96
C LEU A 6 3.71 -18.58 4.86
N LEU A 7 3.45 -18.30 3.58
CA LEU A 7 3.86 -19.19 2.48
C LEU A 7 5.32 -18.98 2.03
N ARG A 8 5.82 -17.74 2.15
CA ARG A 8 7.19 -17.34 1.78
C ARG A 8 7.83 -16.38 2.79
N GLY A 9 7.26 -16.27 3.99
CA GLY A 9 7.76 -15.40 5.05
C GLY A 9 9.18 -15.82 5.45
N LYS A 10 10.17 -14.99 5.10
CA LYS A 10 11.58 -15.17 5.46
C LYS A 10 12.04 -13.96 6.25
N ALA A 11 12.67 -14.20 7.40
CA ALA A 11 13.42 -13.19 8.13
C ALA A 11 14.91 -13.37 7.83
N ILE A 12 15.62 -12.26 7.60
CA ILE A 12 17.08 -12.23 7.42
C ILE A 12 17.63 -11.37 8.54
N LEU A 13 18.47 -11.96 9.39
CA LEU A 13 19.12 -11.28 10.52
C LEU A 13 20.58 -11.05 10.15
N TYR A 14 21.00 -9.79 10.05
CA TYR A 14 22.40 -9.43 9.86
C TYR A 14 23.06 -9.23 11.23
N ALA A 15 24.04 -10.06 11.53
CA ALA A 15 24.83 -9.96 12.75
C ALA A 15 26.19 -10.63 12.55
N ASP A 16 27.24 -10.07 13.15
CA ASP A 16 28.59 -10.62 13.07
C ASP A 16 28.74 -11.91 13.90
N LYS A 17 27.94 -12.07 14.95
CA LYS A 17 27.94 -13.25 15.81
C LYS A 17 26.55 -13.60 16.30
N MET A 18 26.36 -14.88 16.59
CA MET A 18 25.15 -15.36 17.25
C MET A 18 25.13 -14.92 18.72
N THR A 19 24.06 -14.23 19.14
CA THR A 19 23.79 -13.89 20.53
C THR A 19 22.83 -14.92 21.12
N GLY A 20 22.88 -15.13 22.44
CA GLY A 20 21.98 -16.09 23.10
C GLY A 20 20.50 -15.76 22.93
N SER A 21 20.13 -14.48 22.76
CA SER A 21 18.75 -14.09 22.45
C SER A 21 18.32 -14.52 21.05
N MET A 22 19.20 -14.39 20.06
CA MET A 22 18.94 -14.87 18.70
C MET A 22 18.84 -16.39 18.67
N GLU A 23 19.70 -17.10 19.39
CA GLU A 23 19.66 -18.55 19.51
C GLU A 23 18.30 -19.03 20.05
N ARG A 24 17.85 -18.47 21.18
CA ARG A 24 16.53 -18.79 21.75
C ARG A 24 15.38 -18.50 20.79
N ALA A 25 15.42 -17.35 20.11
CA ALA A 25 14.37 -16.94 19.18
C ALA A 25 14.30 -17.86 17.94
N ILE A 26 15.46 -18.21 17.37
CA ILE A 26 15.56 -19.13 16.22
C ILE A 26 15.14 -20.54 16.64
N ALA A 27 15.58 -21.03 17.80
CA ALA A 27 15.19 -22.34 18.30
C ALA A 27 13.67 -22.45 18.49
N GLU A 28 13.03 -21.45 19.11
CA GLU A 28 11.58 -21.45 19.30
C GLU A 28 10.82 -21.33 17.96
N THR A 29 11.34 -20.56 17.01
CA THR A 29 10.76 -20.44 15.66
C THR A 29 10.80 -21.79 14.94
N ASN A 30 11.93 -22.49 14.99
CA ASN A 30 12.10 -23.80 14.36
C ASN A 30 11.22 -24.86 15.02
N ARG A 31 11.14 -24.86 16.37
CA ARG A 31 10.27 -25.76 17.12
C ARG A 31 8.80 -25.60 16.70
N ARG A 32 8.31 -24.36 16.62
CA ARG A 32 6.93 -24.07 16.19
C ARG A 32 6.68 -24.48 14.73
N ARG A 33 7.61 -24.18 13.83
CA ARG A 33 7.50 -24.55 12.41
C ARG A 33 7.41 -26.06 12.22
N SER A 34 8.25 -26.83 12.92
CA SER A 34 8.21 -28.29 12.85
C SER A 34 6.86 -28.88 13.29
N ILE A 35 6.26 -28.35 14.37
CA ILE A 35 4.93 -28.77 14.83
C ILE A 35 3.86 -28.44 13.77
N GLN A 36 3.93 -27.25 13.18
CA GLN A 36 2.99 -26.82 12.14
C GLN A 36 3.10 -27.68 10.88
N GLU A 37 4.32 -27.98 10.42
CA GLU A 37 4.57 -28.84 9.26
C GLU A 37 4.05 -30.26 9.50
N LYS A 38 4.32 -30.83 10.67
CA LYS A 38 3.81 -32.15 11.05
C LYS A 38 2.28 -32.17 11.06
N TYR A 39 1.65 -31.21 11.74
CA TYR A 39 0.19 -31.11 11.77
C TYR A 39 -0.40 -30.94 10.37
N ASN A 40 0.20 -30.09 9.54
CA ASN A 40 -0.26 -29.87 8.17
C ASN A 40 -0.14 -31.13 7.33
N HIS A 41 0.96 -31.88 7.45
CA HIS A 41 1.16 -33.14 6.74
C HIS A 41 0.14 -34.21 7.18
N GLU A 42 -0.05 -34.40 8.49
CA GLU A 42 -1.01 -35.36 9.05
C GLU A 42 -2.46 -35.05 8.63
N ASN A 43 -2.80 -33.76 8.53
CA ASN A 43 -4.16 -33.31 8.18
C ASN A 43 -4.33 -32.94 6.70
N LYS A 44 -3.32 -33.18 5.85
CA LYS A 44 -3.30 -32.83 4.41
C LYS A 44 -3.64 -31.35 4.15
N ILE A 45 -3.24 -30.45 5.04
CA ILE A 45 -3.45 -29.02 4.94
C ILE A 45 -2.34 -28.41 4.08
N THR A 46 -2.71 -27.77 2.97
CA THR A 46 -1.78 -26.96 2.20
C THR A 46 -1.78 -25.54 2.76
N PRO A 47 -0.63 -25.00 3.21
CA PRO A 47 -0.55 -23.61 3.69
C PRO A 47 -1.04 -22.65 2.61
N GLN A 48 -1.86 -21.67 2.99
CA GLN A 48 -2.34 -20.62 2.08
C GLN A 48 -2.18 -19.25 2.73
N SER A 49 -1.83 -18.25 1.91
CA SER A 49 -1.78 -16.87 2.35
C SER A 49 -3.21 -16.37 2.56
N ILE A 50 -3.47 -15.85 3.74
CA ILE A 50 -4.75 -15.21 4.03
C ILE A 50 -4.81 -13.88 3.25
N ASN A 51 -5.69 -13.81 2.26
CA ASN A 51 -6.03 -12.57 1.57
C ASN A 51 -7.33 -12.00 2.15
N THR A 52 -7.21 -11.22 3.22
CA THR A 52 -8.34 -10.51 3.80
C THR A 52 -8.42 -9.13 3.18
N LYS A 53 -9.55 -8.81 2.54
CA LYS A 53 -9.83 -7.43 2.12
C LYS A 53 -9.85 -6.55 3.37
N VAL A 54 -9.16 -5.41 3.31
CA VAL A 54 -9.39 -4.33 4.29
C VAL A 54 -10.89 -4.06 4.28
N LYS A 55 -11.55 -4.18 5.43
CA LYS A 55 -12.99 -3.89 5.52
C LYS A 55 -13.17 -2.43 5.12
N ASP A 56 -13.77 -2.21 3.96
CA ASP A 56 -14.20 -0.89 3.54
C ASP A 56 -15.23 -0.40 4.55
N ILE A 57 -14.89 0.65 5.29
CA ILE A 57 -15.84 1.38 6.15
C ILE A 57 -16.88 2.14 5.28
N MET A 58 -16.70 2.11 3.95
CA MET A 58 -17.52 2.75 2.93
C MET A 58 -18.62 1.83 2.37
N GLU A 59 -19.34 1.07 3.21
CA GLU A 59 -20.42 0.18 2.76
C GLU A 59 -21.58 0.92 2.05
N GLY A 60 -21.66 2.25 2.19
CA GLY A 60 -22.65 3.09 1.52
C GLY A 60 -22.30 3.54 0.08
N ALA A 61 -21.03 3.46 -0.35
CA ALA A 61 -20.61 3.96 -1.65
C ALA A 61 -20.40 2.81 -2.65
N ARG A 62 -21.49 2.12 -3.01
CA ARG A 62 -21.45 1.20 -4.15
C ARG A 62 -21.12 2.01 -5.40
N VAL A 63 -19.88 1.92 -5.89
CA VAL A 63 -19.49 2.38 -7.22
C VAL A 63 -20.29 1.56 -8.22
N VAL A 64 -21.38 2.16 -8.73
CA VAL A 64 -22.13 1.65 -9.86
C VAL A 64 -21.12 1.46 -10.99
N LYS A 65 -20.98 0.22 -11.47
CA LYS A 65 -20.21 -0.13 -12.68
C LYS A 65 -20.91 0.47 -13.91
N GLY A 66 -20.87 1.79 -14.02
CA GLY A 66 -21.22 2.54 -15.20
C GLY A 66 -20.00 3.34 -15.58
N LYS A 67 -19.36 3.02 -16.71
CA LYS A 67 -18.32 3.86 -17.31
C LYS A 67 -18.97 5.14 -17.84
N ALA A 68 -19.40 6.03 -16.95
CA ALA A 68 -19.62 7.41 -17.33
C ALA A 68 -18.23 8.01 -17.57
N LYS A 69 -17.94 8.41 -18.82
CA LYS A 69 -16.81 9.31 -19.10
C LYS A 69 -17.12 10.63 -18.40
N ILE A 70 -16.78 10.71 -17.11
CA ILE A 70 -16.76 11.98 -16.37
C ILE A 70 -15.78 12.86 -17.16
N LYS A 71 -16.29 13.98 -17.70
CA LYS A 71 -15.44 15.00 -18.30
C LYS A 71 -14.37 15.31 -17.26
N LYS A 72 -13.09 15.12 -17.61
CA LYS A 72 -11.98 15.51 -16.74
C LYS A 72 -12.08 17.02 -16.58
N GLU A 73 -12.69 17.46 -15.50
CA GLU A 73 -12.52 18.81 -15.02
C GLU A 73 -11.04 18.94 -14.64
N ASP A 74 -10.37 19.95 -15.16
CA ASP A 74 -8.96 20.18 -14.90
C ASP A 74 -8.80 20.59 -13.43
N ILE A 75 -8.46 19.63 -12.58
CA ILE A 75 -8.16 19.84 -11.16
C ILE A 75 -7.09 20.93 -10.96
N GLU A 76 -6.26 21.19 -11.96
CA GLU A 76 -5.28 22.27 -11.95
C GLU A 76 -5.88 23.63 -11.62
N LYS A 77 -7.15 23.89 -11.94
CA LYS A 77 -7.84 25.13 -11.60
C LYS A 77 -8.33 25.18 -10.15
N SER A 78 -8.57 24.03 -9.52
CA SER A 78 -9.07 23.95 -8.15
C SER A 78 -7.94 23.75 -7.11
N LEU A 79 -6.72 23.46 -7.56
CA LEU A 79 -5.56 23.35 -6.67
C LEU A 79 -5.12 24.75 -6.21
N PRO A 80 -4.77 24.91 -4.92
CA PRO A 80 -4.27 26.19 -4.39
C PRO A 80 -2.82 26.50 -4.80
N PHE A 81 -2.18 25.64 -5.58
CA PHE A 81 -0.79 25.77 -6.02
C PHE A 81 -0.65 25.40 -7.50
N LYS A 82 0.37 25.98 -8.16
CA LYS A 82 0.75 25.59 -9.52
C LYS A 82 1.57 24.31 -9.50
N ILE A 83 1.26 23.42 -10.44
CA ILE A 83 2.05 22.21 -10.69
C ILE A 83 3.29 22.65 -11.48
N LYS A 84 4.47 22.33 -10.96
CA LYS A 84 5.73 22.51 -11.67
C LYS A 84 6.07 21.20 -12.36
N GLU A 85 6.19 21.23 -13.68
CA GLU A 85 6.60 20.06 -14.47
C GLU A 85 8.01 20.25 -15.09
N ASP A 86 8.69 21.34 -14.75
CA ASP A 86 9.88 21.82 -15.47
C ASP A 86 11.19 21.10 -15.06
N SER A 87 11.23 20.46 -13.88
CA SER A 87 12.39 19.70 -13.40
C SER A 87 11.99 18.50 -12.54
N VAL A 88 12.93 17.59 -12.30
CA VAL A 88 12.77 16.42 -11.40
C VAL A 88 12.39 16.87 -9.99
N GLU A 89 13.03 17.92 -9.48
CA GLU A 89 12.73 18.52 -8.17
C GLU A 89 11.33 19.17 -8.17
N GLY A 90 10.98 19.89 -9.24
CA GLY A 90 9.66 20.52 -9.38
C GLY A 90 8.51 19.50 -9.44
N LEU A 91 8.73 18.38 -10.14
CA LEU A 91 7.81 17.26 -10.18
C LEU A 91 7.64 16.60 -8.81
N SER A 92 8.75 16.37 -8.10
CA SER A 92 8.74 15.79 -6.75
C SER A 92 7.98 16.68 -5.76
N GLU A 93 8.27 17.99 -5.76
CA GLU A 93 7.57 18.97 -4.92
C GLU A 93 6.06 19.01 -5.23
N SER A 94 5.70 18.94 -6.52
CA SER A 94 4.30 18.95 -6.95
C SER A 94 3.56 17.67 -6.56
N ILE A 95 4.24 16.52 -6.59
CA ILE A 95 3.69 15.23 -6.14
C ILE A 95 3.34 15.29 -4.66
N GLU A 96 4.25 15.77 -3.81
CA GLU A 96 4.00 15.89 -2.36
C GLU A 96 2.83 16.85 -2.07
N LYS A 97 2.76 17.98 -2.77
CA LYS A 97 1.66 18.94 -2.62
C LYS A 97 0.30 18.34 -3.02
N ILE A 98 0.25 17.61 -4.13
CA ILE A 98 -0.99 16.94 -4.57
C ILE A 98 -1.38 15.81 -3.62
N GLU A 99 -0.42 15.08 -3.06
CA GLU A 99 -0.67 14.04 -2.07
C GLU A 99 -1.30 14.64 -0.80
N ASN A 100 -0.72 15.72 -0.27
CA ASN A 100 -1.29 16.43 0.88
C ASN A 100 -2.71 16.95 0.59
N GLN A 101 -2.94 17.52 -0.60
CA GLN A 101 -4.26 18.01 -0.99
C GLN A 101 -5.28 16.88 -1.16
N MET A 102 -4.86 15.72 -1.68
CA MET A 102 -5.70 14.52 -1.77
C MET A 102 -6.19 14.08 -0.39
N TYR A 103 -5.29 14.06 0.61
CA TYR A 103 -5.64 13.72 1.98
C TYR A 103 -6.56 14.76 2.63
N ALA A 104 -6.36 16.05 2.34
CA ALA A 104 -7.25 17.11 2.81
C ALA A 104 -8.67 16.92 2.26
N TYR A 105 -8.83 16.73 0.95
CA TYR A 105 -10.15 16.46 0.35
C TYR A 105 -10.79 15.18 0.86
N ALA A 106 -10.01 14.12 1.09
CA ALA A 106 -10.53 12.89 1.70
C ALA A 106 -11.04 13.12 3.13
N LYS A 107 -10.36 13.97 3.92
CA LYS A 107 -10.79 14.34 5.28
C LYS A 107 -12.07 15.17 5.26
N GLU A 108 -12.25 16.00 4.25
CA GLU A 108 -13.45 16.82 4.01
C GLU A 108 -14.60 16.04 3.34
N MET A 109 -14.44 14.74 3.10
CA MET A 109 -15.40 13.87 2.39
C MET A 109 -15.64 14.25 0.91
N GLU A 110 -14.73 15.03 0.32
CA GLU A 110 -14.73 15.46 -1.09
C GLU A 110 -14.06 14.38 -1.98
N PHE A 111 -14.64 13.18 -2.02
CA PHE A 111 -14.01 12.01 -2.64
C PHE A 111 -13.76 12.13 -4.15
N GLU A 112 -14.59 12.90 -4.87
CA GLU A 112 -14.39 13.14 -6.31
C GLU A 112 -13.12 13.95 -6.57
N LYS A 113 -12.88 15.01 -5.80
CA LYS A 113 -11.65 15.81 -5.89
C LYS A 113 -10.43 15.01 -5.43
N ALA A 114 -10.56 14.22 -4.38
CA ALA A 114 -9.49 13.31 -3.96
C ALA A 114 -9.13 12.29 -5.05
N ALA A 115 -10.12 11.73 -5.76
CA ALA A 115 -9.89 10.82 -6.88
C ALA A 115 -9.16 11.50 -8.05
N GLN A 116 -9.54 12.75 -8.37
CA GLN A 116 -8.85 13.55 -9.38
C GLN A 116 -7.39 13.84 -8.98
N CYS A 117 -7.13 14.20 -7.71
CA CYS A 117 -5.76 14.40 -7.20
C CYS A 117 -4.92 13.13 -7.35
N ARG A 118 -5.48 11.96 -6.97
CA ARG A 118 -4.82 10.66 -7.12
C ARG A 118 -4.41 10.39 -8.57
N ASP A 119 -5.32 10.63 -9.51
CA ASP A 119 -5.09 10.35 -10.93
C ASP A 119 -4.04 11.32 -11.52
N LYS A 120 -4.04 12.60 -11.11
CA LYS A 120 -3.01 13.56 -11.50
C LYS A 120 -1.65 13.22 -10.88
N MET A 121 -1.59 12.88 -9.60
CA MET A 121 -0.37 12.41 -8.93
C MET A 121 0.23 11.20 -9.66
N LYS A 122 -0.61 10.23 -10.06
CA LYS A 122 -0.16 9.07 -10.82
C LYS A 122 0.44 9.46 -12.17
N SER A 123 -0.15 10.45 -12.85
CA SER A 123 0.40 10.98 -14.10
C SER A 123 1.76 11.65 -13.89
N LEU A 124 1.95 12.42 -12.81
CA LEU A 124 3.23 13.08 -12.51
C LEU A 124 4.31 12.07 -12.11
N LYS A 125 3.97 11.08 -11.27
CA LYS A 125 4.89 9.98 -10.92
C LYS A 125 5.36 9.22 -12.15
N ARG A 126 4.47 9.02 -13.13
CA ARG A 126 4.85 8.39 -14.41
C ARG A 126 5.84 9.25 -15.19
N LYS A 127 5.57 10.56 -15.33
CA LYS A 127 6.50 11.50 -15.97
C LYS A 127 7.87 11.53 -15.30
N LEU A 128 7.90 11.45 -13.96
CA LEU A 128 9.15 11.42 -13.19
C LEU A 128 9.99 10.16 -13.45
N ILE A 129 9.34 9.02 -13.70
CA ILE A 129 10.02 7.75 -14.03
C ILE A 129 10.49 7.74 -15.49
N ASP A 130 9.74 8.40 -16.38
CA ASP A 130 10.04 8.47 -17.80
C ASP A 130 11.13 9.52 -18.14
N LEU A 131 11.55 10.35 -17.17
CA LEU A 131 12.65 11.33 -17.27
C LEU A 131 13.99 10.71 -16.84
#